data_AF-A0A7W9L8M8-F1
#
_entry.id   AF-A0A7W9L8M8-F1
#
_cell.length_a   1.000
_cell.length_b   1.000
_cell.length_c   1.000
_cell.angle_alpha   90.00
_cell.angle_beta   90.00
_cell.angle_gamma   90.00
#
_symmetry.space_group_name_H-M   'P 1'
#
loop_
_entity.id
_entity.type
_entity.pdbx_description
1 polymer ?
#
loop_
_entity_poly.entity_id
_entity_poly.type
_entity_poly.pdbx_seq_one_letter_code
_entity_poly.pdbx_strand_id
1 'polypeptide(L)' 'MRVRAGIVAAGIAALAAIGLAAPAQAASWTYIGEYTSYSKCVDMGQSYQREGWDEYKCTLNGTGWYYLWVR' A
#
# COMPACT_ATOMS: atom_id res chain seq x y z
N MET A 1 40.91 22.54 20.52
CA MET A 1 39.47 22.84 20.44
C MET A 1 39.32 24.31 20.09
N ARG A 2 38.73 24.64 18.93
CA ARG A 2 38.57 26.03 18.46
C ARG A 2 37.08 26.32 18.32
N VAL A 3 36.58 27.13 19.25
CA VAL A 3 35.22 27.68 19.24
C VAL A 3 35.21 28.87 18.28
N ARG A 4 34.32 28.86 17.29
CA ARG A 4 33.81 30.09 16.65
C ARG A 4 32.34 29.90 16.29
N ALA A 5 31.51 30.50 17.14
CA ALA A 5 30.14 30.87 16.81
C ALA A 5 30.14 31.93 15.69
N GLY A 6 29.15 31.87 14.80
CA GLY A 6 29.04 32.80 13.67
C GLY A 6 27.68 32.72 12.97
N ILE A 7 26.65 33.18 13.68
CA ILE A 7 25.55 34.05 13.20
C ILE A 7 24.80 33.68 11.90
N VAL A 8 23.56 33.23 12.12
CA VAL A 8 22.31 33.69 11.48
C VAL A 8 22.30 33.91 9.96
N ALA A 9 21.68 32.97 9.25
CA ALA A 9 20.90 33.29 8.06
C ALA A 9 19.50 32.69 8.26
N ALA A 10 18.59 33.53 8.76
CA ALA A 10 17.16 33.26 8.75
C ALA A 10 16.69 33.24 7.29
N GLY A 11 16.60 32.05 6.71
CA GLY A 11 15.98 31.81 5.42
C GLY A 11 14.66 31.09 5.64
N ILE A 12 13.57 31.86 5.75
CA ILE A 12 12.21 31.33 5.72
C ILE A 12 11.98 30.79 4.31
N ALA A 13 12.33 29.53 4.08
CA ALA A 13 11.86 28.79 2.92
C ALA A 13 10.50 28.16 3.27
N ALA A 14 9.49 29.02 3.39
CA ALA A 14 8.10 28.60 3.30
C ALA A 14 7.81 28.29 1.83
N LEU A 15 8.34 27.18 1.31
CA LEU A 15 7.90 26.63 0.04
C LEU A 15 6.85 25.58 0.33
N ALA A 16 5.61 26.02 0.14
CA ALA A 16 4.38 25.25 -0.04
C ALA A 16 4.59 23.77 -0.42
N ALA A 17 4.79 22.92 0.58
CA ALA A 17 4.27 21.57 0.52
C ALA A 17 2.83 21.63 1.04
N ILE A 18 1.95 22.20 0.21
CA ILE A 18 0.56 21.73 0.15
C ILE A 18 0.64 20.34 -0.50
N GLY A 19 1.38 19.43 0.15
CA GLY A 19 1.29 18.03 -0.12
C GLY A 19 -0.13 17.73 0.29
N LEU A 20 -0.98 17.56 -0.71
CA LEU A 20 -2.27 16.94 -0.52
C LEU A 20 -1.99 15.76 0.41
N ALA A 21 -2.48 15.85 1.64
CA ALA A 21 -2.88 14.67 2.36
C ALA A 21 -4.03 14.09 1.52
N ALA A 22 -3.69 13.51 0.36
CA ALA A 22 -4.45 12.40 -0.13
C ALA A 22 -4.48 11.48 1.08
N PRO A 23 -5.67 11.11 1.58
CA PRO A 23 -5.71 10.08 2.58
C PRO A 23 -4.90 8.94 1.94
N ALA A 24 -3.82 8.53 2.59
CA ALA A 24 -3.30 7.19 2.39
C ALA A 24 -4.52 6.33 2.69
N GLN A 25 -5.32 6.03 1.66
CA GLN A 25 -6.47 5.18 1.77
C GLN A 25 -5.80 3.90 2.22
N ALA A 26 -5.91 3.61 3.53
CA ALA A 26 -5.44 2.35 4.07
C ALA A 26 -6.08 1.31 3.16
N ALA A 27 -5.27 0.73 2.27
CA ALA A 27 -5.77 0.09 1.07
C ALA A 27 -6.65 -1.06 1.53
N SER A 28 -7.96 -0.79 1.52
CA SER A 28 -8.93 -1.68 2.12
C SER A 28 -8.97 -2.88 1.21
N TRP A 29 -8.78 -4.06 1.81
CA TRP A 29 -8.81 -5.30 1.08
C TRP A 29 -10.09 -5.39 0.26
N THR A 30 -9.93 -5.38 -1.06
CA THR A 30 -11.00 -5.49 -2.03
C THR A 30 -11.23 -6.95 -2.32
N TYR A 31 -12.44 -7.42 -2.04
CA TYR A 31 -12.87 -8.77 -2.37
C TYR A 31 -13.07 -8.89 -3.88
N ILE A 32 -12.43 -9.89 -4.49
CA ILE A 32 -12.50 -10.15 -5.94
C ILE A 32 -13.40 -11.34 -6.25
N GLY A 33 -13.27 -12.44 -5.51
CA GLY A 33 -14.01 -13.67 -5.79
C GLY A 33 -13.64 -14.86 -4.91
N GLU A 34 -14.36 -15.96 -5.10
CA GLU A 34 -14.17 -17.23 -4.39
C GLU A 34 -13.68 -18.31 -5.36
N TYR A 35 -12.71 -19.10 -4.92
CA TYR A 35 -12.12 -20.19 -5.71
C TYR A 35 -12.15 -21.50 -4.93
N THR A 36 -12.53 -22.60 -5.57
CA THR A 36 -12.55 -23.93 -4.94
C THR A 36 -11.15 -24.53 -4.75
N SER A 37 -10.10 -23.87 -5.21
CA SER A 37 -8.73 -24.37 -5.19
C SER A 37 -7.77 -23.25 -4.84
N TYR A 38 -6.84 -23.52 -3.93
CA TYR A 38 -5.83 -22.55 -3.51
C TYR A 38 -4.98 -22.07 -4.68
N SER A 39 -4.57 -22.97 -5.59
CA SER A 39 -3.76 -22.60 -6.75
C SER A 39 -4.46 -21.57 -7.63
N LYS A 40 -5.76 -21.75 -7.92
CA LYS A 40 -6.54 -20.80 -8.71
C LYS A 40 -6.62 -19.42 -8.08
N CYS A 41 -6.73 -19.36 -6.74
CA CYS A 41 -6.71 -18.10 -6.02
C CYS A 41 -5.35 -17.39 -6.16
N VAL A 42 -4.24 -18.15 -6.08
CA VAL A 42 -2.87 -17.62 -6.24
C VAL A 42 -2.62 -17.16 -7.68
N ASP A 43 -2.97 -17.97 -8.69
CA ASP A 43 -2.80 -17.62 -10.11
C ASP A 43 -3.50 -16.31 -10.46
N MET A 44 -4.74 -16.13 -9.98
CA MET A 44 -5.49 -14.88 -10.16
C MET A 44 -4.90 -13.74 -9.33
N GLY A 45 -4.48 -13.97 -8.08
CA GLY A 45 -3.83 -12.93 -7.28
C GLY A 45 -2.55 -12.38 -7.92
N GLN A 46 -1.75 -13.24 -8.55
CA GLN A 46 -0.57 -12.85 -9.31
C GLN A 46 -0.90 -12.09 -10.60
N SER A 47 -2.06 -12.33 -11.24
CA SER A 47 -2.48 -11.51 -12.38
C SER A 47 -2.78 -10.08 -11.93
N TYR A 48 -3.47 -9.91 -10.81
CA TYR A 48 -3.76 -8.58 -10.25
C TYR A 48 -2.49 -7.83 -9.85
N GLN A 49 -1.47 -8.50 -9.30
CA GLN A 49 -0.18 -7.85 -9.08
C GLN A 49 0.46 -7.32 -10.36
N ARG A 50 0.30 -8.01 -11.50
CA ARG A 50 0.77 -7.53 -12.80
C ARG A 50 -0.08 -6.39 -13.36
N GLU A 51 -1.33 -6.26 -12.91
CA GLU A 51 -2.23 -5.15 -13.26
C GLU A 51 -1.98 -3.89 -12.40
N GLY A 52 -1.13 -3.98 -11.38
CA GLY A 52 -0.72 -2.85 -10.55
C GLY A 52 -1.31 -2.83 -9.14
N TRP A 53 -1.89 -3.93 -8.68
CA TRP A 53 -2.27 -4.09 -7.27
C TRP A 53 -1.03 -4.36 -6.41
N ASP A 54 -0.97 -3.78 -5.21
CA ASP A 54 0.18 -3.86 -4.31
C ASP A 54 0.32 -5.25 -3.67
N GLU A 55 -0.79 -5.82 -3.18
CA GLU A 55 -0.77 -7.11 -2.48
C GLU A 55 -2.03 -7.92 -2.76
N TYR A 56 -1.91 -9.25 -2.77
CA TYR A 56 -3.06 -10.16 -2.74
C TYR A 56 -2.96 -11.14 -1.57
N LYS A 57 -4.11 -11.64 -1.13
CA LYS A 57 -4.17 -12.77 -0.19
C LYS A 57 -5.32 -13.70 -0.52
N CYS A 58 -5.10 -14.97 -0.21
CA CYS A 58 -6.08 -16.04 -0.33
C CYS A 58 -6.49 -16.49 1.06
N THR A 59 -7.76 -16.30 1.43
CA THR A 59 -8.29 -16.68 2.76
C THR A 59 -9.28 -17.83 2.62
N LEU A 60 -9.09 -18.91 3.36
CA LEU A 60 -10.05 -20.01 3.39
C LEU A 60 -11.33 -19.55 4.09
N ASN A 61 -12.49 -19.77 3.46
CA ASN A 61 -13.79 -19.52 4.04
C ASN A 61 -14.26 -20.73 4.86
N GLY A 62 -15.36 -20.56 5.61
CA GLY A 62 -15.94 -21.63 6.43
C GLY A 62 -16.53 -22.81 5.64
N THR A 63 -16.55 -22.74 4.32
CA THR A 63 -17.15 -23.73 3.40
C THR A 63 -16.09 -24.45 2.55
N GLY A 64 -14.80 -24.18 2.74
CA GLY A 64 -13.70 -24.81 2.00
C GLY A 64 -13.30 -24.12 0.69
N TRP A 65 -13.78 -22.89 0.46
CA TRP A 65 -13.44 -22.05 -0.70
C TRP A 65 -12.38 -21.02 -0.29
N TYR A 66 -11.64 -20.50 -1.24
CA TYR A 66 -10.60 -19.49 -1.04
C TYR A 66 -11.06 -18.15 -1.58
N TYR A 67 -11.16 -17.15 -0.70
CA TYR A 67 -11.44 -15.77 -1.04
C TYR A 67 -10.17 -15.07 -1.48
N LEU A 68 -10.21 -14.50 -2.69
CA LEU A 68 -9.18 -13.61 -3.19
C LEU A 68 -9.48 -12.18 -2.75
N TRP A 69 -8.51 -11.58 -2.09
CA TRP A 69 -8.50 -10.18 -1.75
C TRP A 69 -7.29 -9.52 -2.37
N VAL A 70 -7.46 -8.30 -2.87
CA VAL A 70 -6.37 -7.47 -3.40
C VAL A 70 -6.39 -6.10 -2.72
N ARG A 71 -5.26 -5.42 -2.70
CA ARG A 71 -5.15 -4.04 -2.24
C ARG A 71 -4.07 -3.32 -3.01
#